data_AF-A0A6C0EYK5-F1
#
_entry.id   AF-A0A6C0EYK5-F1
#
_cell.length_a   1.000
_cell.length_b   1.000
_cell.length_c   1.000
_cell.angle_alpha   90.00
_cell.angle_beta   90.00
_cell.angle_gamma   90.00
#
_symmetry.space_group_name_H-M   'P 1'
#
loop_
_entity.id
_entity.type
_entity.pdbx_description
1 polymer ?
#
loop_
_entity_poly.entity_id
_entity_poly.type
_entity_poly.pdbx_seq_one_letter_code
_entity_poly.pdbx_strand_id
1 'polypeptide(L)'
;MKTVIFVWTTNVCNVKSDNVNGFWGIGDTIRGLICVYYICKELNYEFIVDIQHHPVSKYLKQRDHKYLDLIKDAKDKIPFIYPGNSKAYIIDHSDNITYLFTNDDYKENIDDDCKAFLKDLFTPNEQFQTYIDNKILGLCIEEYSVIHFRLGVII
;
A
#
# COMPACT_ATOMS: atom_id res chain seq x y z
N MET A 1 -22.92 -0.64 -2.46
CA MET A 1 -21.75 -1.24 -1.79
C MET A 1 -20.75 -0.14 -1.58
N LYS A 2 -20.25 0.04 -0.35
CA LYS A 2 -19.25 1.08 -0.05
C LYS A 2 -17.91 0.67 -0.65
N THR A 3 -17.15 1.63 -1.18
CA THR A 3 -15.80 1.42 -1.72
C THR A 3 -14.78 2.11 -0.84
N VAL A 4 -13.72 1.39 -0.48
CA VAL A 4 -12.56 1.91 0.23
C VAL A 4 -11.35 1.85 -0.71
N ILE A 5 -10.68 2.98 -0.87
CA ILE A 5 -9.49 3.13 -1.70
C ILE A 5 -8.31 3.38 -0.78
N PHE A 6 -7.41 2.41 -0.68
CA PHE A 6 -6.14 2.60 0.01
C PHE A 6 -5.14 3.24 -0.96
N VAL A 7 -4.82 4.50 -0.69
CA VAL A 7 -3.98 5.32 -1.56
C VAL A 7 -2.56 5.27 -1.04
N TRP A 8 -1.64 4.71 -1.83
CA TRP A 8 -0.23 4.80 -1.51
C TRP A 8 0.24 6.21 -1.83
N THR A 9 0.78 6.89 -0.83
CA THR A 9 1.30 8.24 -0.98
C THR A 9 2.35 8.50 0.10
N THR A 10 3.31 9.38 -0.22
CA THR A 10 4.23 9.94 0.77
C THR A 10 3.78 11.34 1.23
N ASN A 11 2.65 11.83 0.71
CA ASN A 11 2.08 13.13 1.02
C ASN A 11 0.65 12.95 1.51
N VAL A 12 0.38 13.39 2.75
CA VAL A 12 -0.94 13.31 3.39
C VAL A 12 -1.31 14.68 3.96
N CYS A 13 -2.61 14.98 3.99
CA CYS A 13 -3.08 16.34 4.27
C CYS A 13 -3.03 16.74 5.76
N ASN A 14 -2.95 15.76 6.67
CA ASN A 14 -3.13 15.95 8.11
C ASN A 14 -1.89 15.60 8.95
N VAL A 15 -0.77 15.25 8.32
CA VAL A 15 0.52 15.03 8.99
C VAL A 15 1.58 15.84 8.28
N LYS A 16 2.35 16.63 9.03
CA LYS A 16 3.51 17.33 8.48
C LYS A 16 4.66 16.33 8.31
N SER A 17 5.13 16.19 7.08
CA SER A 17 6.37 15.45 6.80
C SER A 17 7.58 16.36 7.03
N ASP A 18 8.50 15.91 7.86
CA ASP A 18 9.83 16.50 8.04
C ASP A 18 10.89 15.39 7.94
N ASN A 19 12.16 15.68 8.27
CA ASN A 19 13.24 14.71 8.14
C ASN A 19 13.16 13.54 9.16
N VAL A 20 12.19 13.57 10.08
CA VAL A 20 12.01 12.63 11.18
C VAL A 20 10.56 12.11 11.22
N ASN A 21 9.58 12.96 10.94
CA ASN A 21 8.16 12.68 11.04
C ASN A 21 7.50 12.59 9.67
N GLY A 22 6.40 11.83 9.57
CA GLY A 22 5.62 11.73 8.33
C GLY A 22 6.39 11.08 7.18
N PHE A 23 7.35 10.22 7.50
CA PHE A 23 8.02 9.32 6.58
C PHE A 23 7.57 7.89 6.86
N TRP A 24 7.08 7.20 5.84
CA TRP A 24 6.65 5.80 5.93
C TRP A 24 7.42 4.96 4.95
N GLY A 25 7.99 3.85 5.43
CA GLY A 25 8.63 2.89 4.55
C GLY A 25 7.60 2.13 3.73
N ILE A 26 8.09 1.37 2.74
CA ILE A 26 7.24 0.44 1.99
C ILE A 26 6.59 -0.61 2.90
N GLY A 27 7.29 -1.05 3.95
CA GLY A 27 6.76 -1.99 4.94
C GLY A 27 5.57 -1.41 5.73
N ASP A 28 5.62 -0.12 6.09
CA ASP A 28 4.51 0.56 6.76
C ASP A 28 3.27 0.64 5.86
N THR A 29 3.49 0.95 4.59
CA THR A 29 2.44 1.01 3.57
C THR A 29 1.79 -0.35 3.35
N ILE A 30 2.59 -1.42 3.26
CA ILE A 30 2.10 -2.79 3.10
C ILE A 30 1.27 -3.21 4.30
N ARG A 31 1.75 -2.90 5.51
CA ARG A 31 1.07 -3.23 6.76
C ARG A 31 -0.31 -2.56 6.84
N GLY A 32 -0.36 -1.26 6.52
CA GLY A 32 -1.62 -0.51 6.43
C GLY A 32 -2.56 -1.07 5.36
N LEU A 33 -2.03 -1.42 4.19
CA LEU A 33 -2.81 -2.04 3.13
C LEU A 33 -3.46 -3.34 3.59
N ILE A 34 -2.70 -4.23 4.25
CA ILE A 34 -3.21 -5.52 4.74
C ILE A 34 -4.30 -5.27 5.78
N CYS A 35 -4.10 -4.33 6.71
CA CYS A 35 -5.11 -3.95 7.69
C CYS A 35 -6.42 -3.52 7.02
N VAL A 36 -6.35 -2.61 6.04
CA VAL A 36 -7.54 -2.10 5.35
C VAL A 36 -8.19 -3.17 4.46
N TYR A 37 -7.40 -4.04 3.82
CA TYR A 37 -7.92 -5.21 3.09
C TYR A 37 -8.82 -6.06 3.98
N TYR A 38 -8.37 -6.41 5.18
CA TYR A 38 -9.14 -7.23 6.12
C TYR A 38 -10.36 -6.50 6.68
N ILE A 39 -10.25 -5.19 6.97
CA ILE A 39 -11.41 -4.38 7.36
C ILE A 39 -12.49 -4.43 6.25
N CYS A 40 -12.09 -4.28 4.98
CA CYS A 40 -13.04 -4.30 3.87
C CYS A 40 -13.63 -5.70 3.65
N LYS A 41 -12.83 -6.76 3.82
CA LYS A 41 -13.29 -8.16 3.75
C LYS A 41 -14.32 -8.44 4.85
N GLU A 42 -14.07 -8.00 6.09
CA GLU A 42 -15.00 -8.14 7.21
C GLU A 42 -16.32 -7.41 6.98
N LEU A 43 -16.25 -6.17 6.48
CA LEU A 43 -17.43 -5.31 6.27
C LEU A 43 -18.14 -5.55 4.93
N ASN A 44 -17.64 -6.47 4.10
CA ASN A 44 -18.10 -6.72 2.74
C ASN A 44 -18.12 -5.44 1.87
N TYR A 45 -17.02 -4.67 1.91
CA TYR A 45 -16.80 -3.46 1.12
C TYR A 45 -15.90 -3.74 -0.08
N GLU A 46 -16.07 -2.96 -1.16
CA GLU A 46 -15.15 -2.98 -2.30
C GLU A 46 -13.81 -2.38 -1.86
N PHE A 47 -12.72 -3.09 -2.09
CA PHE A 47 -11.38 -2.64 -1.75
C PHE A 47 -10.57 -2.37 -3.02
N ILE A 48 -10.00 -1.17 -3.12
CA ILE A 48 -9.15 -0.74 -4.23
C ILE A 48 -7.83 -0.25 -3.66
N VAL A 49 -6.73 -0.55 -4.35
CA VAL A 49 -5.43 0.06 -4.06
C VAL A 49 -5.05 0.95 -5.23
N ASP A 50 -4.80 2.22 -4.94
CA ASP A 50 -4.30 3.19 -5.90
C ASP A 50 -2.86 3.55 -5.52
N ILE A 51 -1.93 3.35 -6.45
CA ILE A 51 -0.51 3.61 -6.24
C ILE A 51 0.01 4.86 -6.96
N GLN A 52 -0.85 5.59 -7.69
CA GLN A 52 -0.43 6.59 -8.67
C GLN A 52 0.44 7.71 -8.08
N HIS A 53 0.24 8.03 -6.80
CA HIS A 53 0.97 9.09 -6.08
C HIS A 53 2.23 8.60 -5.36
N HIS A 54 2.47 7.30 -5.28
CA HIS A 54 3.65 6.74 -4.62
C HIS A 54 4.79 6.51 -5.61
N PRO A 55 6.07 6.76 -5.23
CA PRO A 55 7.21 6.54 -6.12
C PRO A 55 7.33 5.12 -6.70
N VAL A 56 6.74 4.12 -6.04
CA VAL A 56 6.71 2.73 -6.50
C VAL A 56 5.93 2.54 -7.80
N SER A 57 5.02 3.46 -8.14
CA SER A 57 4.20 3.41 -9.36
C SER A 57 5.04 3.33 -10.63
N LYS A 58 6.27 3.87 -10.59
CA LYS A 58 7.23 3.81 -11.69
C LYS A 58 7.74 2.39 -12.00
N TYR A 59 7.59 1.46 -11.07
CA TYR A 59 8.19 0.12 -11.15
C TYR A 59 7.15 -1.00 -11.20
N LEU A 60 5.94 -0.77 -10.68
CA LEU A 60 4.86 -1.75 -10.71
C LEU A 60 3.95 -1.53 -11.91
N LYS A 61 3.27 -2.61 -12.32
CA LYS A 61 2.23 -2.55 -13.34
C LYS A 61 1.09 -1.64 -12.87
N GLN A 62 0.82 -0.58 -13.62
CA GLN A 62 -0.30 0.31 -13.37
C GLN A 62 -1.62 -0.43 -13.58
N ARG A 63 -2.61 -0.07 -12.75
CA ARG A 63 -3.94 -0.70 -12.77
C ARG A 63 -4.98 0.37 -12.95
N ASP A 64 -5.85 0.16 -13.91
CA ASP A 64 -6.99 1.05 -14.10
C ASP A 64 -8.10 0.71 -13.11
N HIS A 65 -8.74 1.75 -12.60
CA HIS A 65 -9.99 1.66 -11.88
C HIS A 65 -10.84 2.91 -12.13
N LYS A 66 -12.14 2.79 -11.90
CA LYS A 66 -13.14 3.87 -12.12
C LYS A 66 -12.93 5.16 -11.32
N TYR A 67 -11.92 5.23 -10.46
CA TYR A 67 -11.68 6.36 -9.55
C TYR A 67 -10.29 7.01 -9.73
N LEU A 68 -9.56 6.71 -10.82
CA LEU A 68 -8.24 7.27 -11.06
C LEU A 68 -8.24 8.81 -11.00
N ASP A 69 -9.18 9.45 -11.71
CA ASP A 69 -9.28 10.92 -11.76
C ASP A 69 -9.65 11.51 -10.38
N LEU A 70 -10.53 10.84 -9.64
CA LEU A 70 -10.89 11.25 -8.28
C LEU A 70 -9.65 11.29 -7.38
N ILE A 71 -8.84 10.23 -7.41
CA ILE A 71 -7.64 10.15 -6.56
C ILE A 71 -6.56 11.10 -7.07
N LYS A 72 -6.47 11.33 -8.38
CA LYS A 72 -5.57 12.32 -8.97
C LYS A 72 -5.87 13.74 -8.46
N ASP A 73 -7.15 14.12 -8.44
CA ASP A 73 -7.61 15.42 -7.95
C ASP A 73 -7.55 15.54 -6.42
N ALA A 74 -7.58 14.42 -5.71
CA ALA A 74 -7.49 14.35 -4.25
C ALA A 74 -6.04 14.24 -3.73
N LYS A 75 -5.02 14.39 -4.57
CA LYS A 75 -3.60 14.18 -4.21
C LYS A 75 -3.18 14.83 -2.88
N ASP A 76 -3.58 16.09 -2.64
CA ASP A 76 -3.22 16.85 -1.44
C ASP A 76 -4.29 16.80 -0.34
N LYS A 77 -5.27 15.90 -0.48
CA LYS A 77 -6.42 15.73 0.42
C LYS A 77 -6.48 14.34 1.03
N ILE A 78 -5.55 13.44 0.69
CA ILE A 78 -5.51 12.08 1.24
C ILE A 78 -5.16 12.16 2.74
N PRO A 79 -6.03 11.69 3.64
CA PRO A 79 -5.74 11.70 5.06
C PRO A 79 -4.90 10.48 5.46
N PHE A 80 -3.97 10.69 6.39
CA PHE A 80 -3.37 9.63 7.16
C PHE A 80 -4.23 9.30 8.37
N ILE A 81 -4.60 8.03 8.52
CA ILE A 81 -5.37 7.55 9.65
C ILE A 81 -4.42 6.86 10.62
N TYR A 82 -4.37 7.34 11.87
CA TYR A 82 -3.48 6.78 12.88
C TYR A 82 -3.87 5.34 13.23
N PRO A 83 -2.89 4.45 13.51
CA PRO A 83 -3.14 3.07 13.91
C PRO A 83 -4.20 2.95 15.01
N GLY A 84 -5.06 1.94 14.90
CA GLY A 84 -6.20 1.71 15.78
C GLY A 84 -7.47 2.46 15.39
N ASN A 85 -7.42 3.41 14.45
CA ASN A 85 -8.59 4.20 14.06
C ASN A 85 -9.14 3.86 12.66
N SER A 86 -8.46 3.00 11.89
CA SER A 86 -8.79 2.73 10.48
C SER A 86 -10.22 2.22 10.30
N LYS A 87 -10.64 1.26 11.14
CA LYS A 87 -11.98 0.66 11.06
C LYS A 87 -13.08 1.67 11.39
N ALA A 88 -12.93 2.42 12.49
CA ALA A 88 -13.89 3.45 12.88
C ALA A 88 -14.00 4.52 11.79
N TYR A 89 -12.87 5.01 11.28
CA TYR A 89 -12.85 5.98 10.17
C TYR A 89 -13.60 5.48 8.92
N ILE A 90 -13.39 4.21 8.54
CA ILE A 90 -14.05 3.57 7.40
C ILE A 90 -15.55 3.41 7.65
N ILE A 91 -15.99 3.05 8.86
CA ILE A 91 -17.42 2.88 9.17
C ILE A 91 -18.13 4.23 9.22
N ASP A 92 -17.55 5.21 9.92
CA ASP A 92 -18.19 6.49 10.23
C ASP A 92 -18.19 7.47 9.04
N HIS A 93 -17.39 7.23 8.00
CA HIS A 93 -17.44 8.03 6.77
C HIS A 93 -18.82 7.93 6.10
N SER A 94 -19.51 9.06 5.92
CA SER A 94 -20.82 9.09 5.28
C SER A 94 -20.79 8.78 3.78
N ASP A 95 -19.64 9.01 3.14
CA ASP A 95 -19.52 8.86 1.70
C ASP A 95 -19.45 7.40 1.27
N ASN A 96 -20.05 7.10 0.12
CA ASN A 96 -19.98 5.76 -0.49
C ASN A 96 -18.56 5.40 -0.96
N ILE A 97 -17.69 6.39 -1.11
CA ILE A 97 -16.29 6.23 -1.51
C ILE A 97 -15.44 6.85 -0.41
N THR A 98 -14.58 6.06 0.20
CA THR A 98 -13.66 6.51 1.24
C THR A 98 -12.24 6.25 0.75
N TYR A 99 -11.37 7.26 0.76
CA TYR A 99 -9.95 7.07 0.45
C TYR A 99 -9.09 7.47 1.64
N LEU A 100 -8.05 6.69 1.90
CA LEU A 100 -7.16 6.92 3.02
C LEU A 100 -5.76 6.33 2.80
N PHE A 101 -4.83 6.78 3.62
CA PHE A 101 -3.56 6.12 3.85
C PHE A 101 -3.42 5.81 5.35
N THR A 102 -2.78 4.70 5.71
CA THR A 102 -2.48 4.37 7.11
C THR A 102 -1.27 3.42 7.17
N ASN A 103 -0.66 3.32 8.34
CA ASN A 103 0.31 2.28 8.70
C ASN A 103 -0.23 1.38 9.83
N ASP A 104 -1.55 1.31 9.99
CA ASP A 104 -2.23 0.42 10.93
C ASP A 104 -1.87 -1.05 10.67
N ASP A 105 -2.02 -1.89 11.68
CA ASP A 105 -1.45 -3.24 11.68
C ASP A 105 -2.52 -4.32 11.81
N TYR A 106 -2.43 -5.33 10.95
CA TYR A 106 -3.22 -6.55 11.07
C TYR A 106 -2.43 -7.59 11.88
N LYS A 107 -2.98 -7.99 13.02
CA LYS A 107 -2.24 -8.82 14.00
C LYS A 107 -2.33 -10.31 13.76
N GLU A 108 -3.18 -10.76 12.84
CA GLU A 108 -3.35 -12.18 12.54
C GLU A 108 -2.56 -12.61 11.32
N ASN A 109 -2.57 -13.91 11.04
CA ASN A 109 -1.93 -14.45 9.85
C ASN A 109 -2.70 -14.04 8.59
N ILE A 110 -1.96 -13.68 7.54
CA ILE A 110 -2.54 -13.44 6.22
C ILE A 110 -2.94 -14.77 5.55
N ASP A 111 -4.16 -14.80 5.02
CA ASP A 111 -4.71 -15.91 4.25
C ASP A 111 -4.17 -15.93 2.81
N ASP A 112 -4.47 -17.01 2.09
CA ASP A 112 -3.95 -17.20 0.73
C ASP A 112 -4.59 -16.23 -0.29
N ASP A 113 -5.81 -15.74 -0.03
CA ASP A 113 -6.44 -14.71 -0.86
C ASP A 113 -5.65 -13.40 -0.77
N CYS A 114 -5.30 -12.98 0.45
CA CYS A 114 -4.49 -11.79 0.70
C CYS A 114 -3.10 -11.95 0.07
N LYS A 115 -2.47 -13.12 0.19
CA LYS A 115 -1.18 -13.39 -0.48
C LYS A 115 -1.29 -13.30 -2.00
N ALA A 116 -2.35 -13.87 -2.60
CA ALA A 116 -2.58 -13.80 -4.04
C ALA A 116 -2.82 -12.35 -4.49
N PHE A 117 -3.62 -11.60 -3.74
CA PHE A 117 -3.85 -10.17 -3.95
C PHE A 117 -2.55 -9.36 -3.89
N LEU A 118 -1.71 -9.58 -2.88
CA LEU A 118 -0.42 -8.91 -2.76
C LEU A 118 0.53 -9.27 -3.92
N LYS A 119 0.63 -10.56 -4.29
CA LYS A 119 1.46 -10.99 -5.43
C LYS A 119 1.05 -10.30 -6.71
N ASP A 120 -0.25 -10.25 -6.97
CA ASP A 120 -0.80 -9.54 -8.11
C ASP A 120 -0.42 -8.04 -8.03
N LEU A 121 -0.63 -7.39 -6.88
CA LEU A 121 -0.31 -5.95 -6.67
C LEU A 121 1.15 -5.61 -6.93
N PHE A 122 2.06 -6.50 -6.54
CA PHE A 122 3.50 -6.33 -6.71
C PHE A 122 4.02 -6.83 -8.06
N THR A 123 3.15 -7.07 -9.04
CA THR A 123 3.58 -7.41 -10.40
C THR A 123 4.41 -6.25 -10.97
N PRO A 124 5.69 -6.47 -11.29
CA PRO A 124 6.53 -5.44 -11.88
C PRO A 124 6.04 -5.09 -13.29
N ASN A 125 6.32 -3.87 -13.73
CA ASN A 125 6.17 -3.53 -15.15
C ASN A 125 7.30 -4.17 -15.98
N GLU A 126 7.17 -4.16 -17.30
CA GLU A 126 8.12 -4.82 -18.22
C GLU A 126 9.56 -4.33 -18.04
N GLN A 127 9.74 -3.03 -17.82
CA GLN A 127 11.06 -2.44 -17.60
C GLN A 127 11.69 -2.94 -16.30
N PHE A 128 10.91 -2.98 -15.21
CA PHE A 128 11.41 -3.43 -13.92
C PHE A 128 11.61 -4.94 -13.87
N GLN A 129 10.75 -5.72 -14.53
CA GLN A 129 10.94 -7.16 -14.69
C GLN A 129 12.24 -7.45 -15.43
N THR A 130 12.50 -6.76 -16.55
CA THR A 130 13.78 -6.90 -17.29
C THR A 130 14.98 -6.57 -16.41
N TYR A 131 14.89 -5.54 -15.58
CA TYR A 131 15.94 -5.21 -14.62
C TYR A 131 16.16 -6.34 -13.59
N ILE A 132 15.09 -6.89 -13.03
CA ILE A 132 15.14 -8.01 -12.08
C ILE A 132 15.79 -9.24 -12.73
N ASP A 133 15.33 -9.63 -13.92
CA ASP A 133 15.83 -10.81 -14.64
C ASP A 133 17.33 -10.70 -14.91
N ASN A 134 17.79 -9.53 -15.37
CA ASN A 134 19.22 -9.28 -15.60
C ASN A 134 20.05 -9.36 -14.30
N LYS A 135 19.48 -8.97 -13.15
CA LYS A 135 20.15 -9.10 -11.85
C LYS A 135 20.19 -10.54 -11.38
N ILE A 136 19.10 -11.30 -11.54
CA ILE A 136 19.03 -12.71 -11.14
C ILE A 136 19.98 -13.56 -11.98
N LEU A 137 20.01 -13.36 -13.31
CA LEU A 137 20.94 -14.06 -14.21
C LEU A 137 22.41 -13.87 -13.80
N GLY A 138 22.76 -12.71 -13.25
CA GLY A 138 24.11 -12.41 -12.79
C GLY A 138 24.49 -13.04 -11.45
N LEU A 139 23.54 -13.58 -10.68
CA LEU A 139 23.82 -14.15 -9.36
C LEU A 139 24.26 -15.62 -9.45
N CYS A 140 23.78 -16.39 -10.43
CA CYS A 140 24.10 -17.82 -10.60
C CYS A 140 23.92 -18.64 -9.30
N ILE A 141 22.82 -18.42 -8.57
CA ILE A 141 22.54 -19.10 -7.30
C ILE A 141 21.36 -20.05 -7.48
N GLU A 142 21.57 -21.33 -7.23
CA GLU A 142 20.52 -22.37 -7.27
C GLU A 142 19.85 -22.58 -5.91
N GLU A 143 20.64 -22.47 -4.82
CA GLU A 143 20.15 -22.61 -3.44
C GLU A 143 20.69 -21.46 -2.57
N TYR A 144 19.81 -20.85 -1.78
CA TYR A 144 20.20 -19.78 -0.88
C TYR A 144 19.32 -19.68 0.36
N SER A 145 19.92 -19.14 1.41
CA SER A 145 19.22 -18.65 2.60
C SER A 145 19.15 -17.12 2.51
N VAL A 146 17.97 -16.56 2.77
CA VAL A 146 17.79 -15.10 2.84
C VAL A 146 18.01 -14.65 4.28
N ILE A 147 18.95 -13.72 4.47
CA ILE A 147 19.15 -13.03 5.75
C ILE A 147 19.00 -11.52 5.47
N HIS A 148 18.09 -10.87 6.19
CA HIS A 148 17.85 -9.43 6.06
C HIS A 148 18.31 -8.71 7.33
N PHE A 149 19.36 -7.88 7.19
CA PHE A 149 19.83 -6.98 8.25
C PHE A 149 19.35 -5.55 7.94
N ARG A 150 18.60 -4.94 8.88
CA ARG A 150 18.22 -3.53 8.80
C ARG A 150 19.24 -2.69 9.59
N LEU A 151 20.15 -2.02 8.89
CA LEU A 151 21.28 -1.27 9.47
C LEU A 151 21.13 0.26 9.33
N GLY A 152 19.95 0.80 9.67
CA GLY A 152 19.66 2.24 9.61
C GLY A 152 18.83 2.72 10.82
N VAL A 153 18.61 4.03 10.92
CA VAL A 153 17.86 4.63 12.05
C VAL A 153 16.44 4.07 12.10
N ILE A 154 16.07 3.53 13.25
CA ILE A 154 14.68 3.24 13.62
C ILE A 154 14.13 4.57 14.12
N ILE A 155 13.40 5.28 13.28
CA ILE A 155 12.62 6.44 13.68
C ILE A 155 11.22 5.95 14.03
#